data_AF-R7N814-F1
#
_entry.id   AF-R7N814-F1
#
_cell.length_a   1.000
_cell.length_b   1.000
_cell.length_c   1.000
_cell.angle_alpha   90.00
_cell.angle_beta   90.00
_cell.angle_gamma   90.00
#
_symmetry.space_group_name_H-M   'P 1'
#
loop_
_entity.id
_entity.type
_entity.pdbx_description
1 polymer ?
#
loop_
_entity_poly.entity_id
_entity_poly.type
_entity_poly.pdbx_seq_one_letter_code
_entity_poly.pdbx_strand_id
1 'polypeptide(L)'
;MWIKNRKPEESDHGTKRSSLWKRYLIVMLAVLMLVVTGIAYNAAHRTGDPVKNVREAEKEPIELFVLAPCESCHEEEKFRQEIADRFAKAGIENQDYTVYNVYKESGASHFEKTVGKYGLGITLTDLPVAVVDGVAYQGSYQEISEAVVNYLETGMAEEDRKTASGSGVETDGDMESEQEKDTAFYREVSEIGEEDTTLVLFVTGACESCQKAEQYLQGSLSDKSFHLLIYNILDEENAVILRRLMKIYGVPESGQQVPLLFSRNSYLSGAEKIVNGTVGMLESGEAQGSWKDIIEELAGEKESVKISKSRLAVTGFFNGLNPCGISMLLMVLSILLMSKRSFYGGSFTYLAGKFLTYLLLGFTIGTLFGVIENTLFRTVQKGLELFFAVLAFIFGVFYLIDFIHVLKKEYGRTRFQLPERFRKWNHKMINRLTKIPGQFWYPALFLLGIVISAGEFLCTGQVYLASLLYMVEQNAGFNPELAGNLVIYLIAMCVPMVLLTVLVSRGKSVMSASHLSLKILPMIKLVYSIFFFVLFFTLLF
;
A
#
# COMPACT_ATOMS: atom_id res chain seq x y z
N MET A 1 -38.57 -78.11 18.92
CA MET A 1 -38.73 -77.39 17.65
C MET A 1 -38.06 -76.03 17.79
N TRP A 2 -36.94 -75.86 17.08
CA TRP A 2 -36.26 -74.61 16.70
C TRP A 2 -35.71 -73.63 17.76
N ILE A 3 -34.39 -73.79 17.94
CA ILE A 3 -33.38 -72.80 18.32
C ILE A 3 -33.42 -71.59 17.37
N LYS A 4 -33.29 -70.36 17.88
CA LYS A 4 -32.94 -69.19 17.06
C LYS A 4 -31.92 -68.28 17.76
N ASN A 5 -30.66 -68.57 17.45
CA ASN A 5 -29.50 -67.70 17.25
C ASN A 5 -29.38 -66.38 18.04
N ARG A 6 -28.53 -66.41 19.08
CA ARG A 6 -27.67 -65.27 19.44
C ARG A 6 -26.61 -65.09 18.34
N LYS A 7 -26.46 -63.88 17.81
CA LYS A 7 -25.24 -63.47 17.07
C LYS A 7 -24.24 -62.85 18.06
N PRO A 8 -22.92 -63.00 17.84
CA PRO A 8 -21.90 -62.52 18.75
C PRO A 8 -21.63 -61.02 18.54
N GLU A 9 -21.30 -60.31 19.63
CA GLU A 9 -20.65 -59.00 19.61
C GLU A 9 -19.23 -59.19 19.03
N GLU A 10 -19.02 -58.67 17.82
CA GLU A 10 -17.69 -58.57 17.22
C GLU A 10 -17.10 -57.20 17.56
N SER A 11 -15.89 -57.23 18.13
CA SER A 11 -15.17 -56.09 18.70
C SER A 11 -14.81 -55.03 17.66
N ASP A 12 -15.48 -53.87 17.68
CA ASP A 12 -15.22 -52.72 16.81
C ASP A 12 -14.05 -51.83 17.30
N HIS A 13 -12.95 -52.45 17.74
CA HIS A 13 -11.74 -51.74 18.19
C HIS A 13 -10.76 -51.42 17.05
N GLY A 14 -10.99 -51.94 15.84
CA GLY A 14 -10.12 -51.75 14.66
C GLY A 14 -10.45 -50.53 13.77
N THR A 15 -11.71 -50.09 13.72
CA THR A 15 -12.18 -49.09 12.73
C THR A 15 -11.99 -47.63 13.19
N LYS A 16 -12.08 -47.37 14.50
CA LYS A 16 -11.87 -46.01 15.08
C LYS A 16 -10.43 -45.51 14.94
N ARG A 17 -9.43 -46.41 15.04
CA ARG A 17 -8.02 -46.05 14.89
C ARG A 17 -7.66 -45.75 13.42
N SER A 18 -8.27 -46.46 12.48
CA SER A 18 -8.19 -46.24 11.03
C SER A 18 -8.76 -44.88 10.59
N SER A 19 -9.88 -44.45 11.18
CA SER A 19 -10.53 -43.14 10.90
C SER A 19 -9.72 -41.94 11.42
N LEU A 20 -9.14 -42.06 12.61
CA LEU A 20 -8.25 -41.03 13.17
C LEU A 20 -6.95 -40.93 12.36
N TRP A 21 -6.35 -42.06 11.99
CA TRP A 21 -5.15 -42.06 11.16
C TRP A 21 -5.40 -41.46 9.78
N LYS A 22 -6.56 -41.71 9.15
CA LYS A 22 -6.96 -41.02 7.90
C LYS A 22 -7.15 -39.52 8.06
N ARG A 23 -7.64 -39.04 9.21
CA ARG A 23 -7.79 -37.59 9.50
C ARG A 23 -6.44 -36.94 9.78
N TYR A 24 -5.57 -37.62 10.52
CA TYR A 24 -4.17 -37.19 10.68
C TYR A 24 -3.42 -37.24 9.35
N LEU A 25 -3.71 -38.21 8.49
CA LEU A 25 -3.15 -38.31 7.14
C LEU A 25 -3.67 -37.17 6.24
N ILE A 26 -4.94 -36.76 6.35
CA ILE A 26 -5.48 -35.61 5.59
C ILE A 26 -4.92 -34.29 6.11
N VAL A 27 -4.79 -34.11 7.43
CA VAL A 27 -4.16 -32.91 8.01
C VAL A 27 -2.66 -32.90 7.70
N MET A 28 -1.98 -34.05 7.80
CA MET A 28 -0.59 -34.20 7.35
C MET A 28 -0.47 -33.98 5.86
N LEU A 29 -1.40 -34.42 5.01
CA LEU A 29 -1.38 -34.17 3.57
C LEU A 29 -1.74 -32.72 3.25
N ALA A 30 -2.54 -32.04 4.06
CA ALA A 30 -2.85 -30.62 3.90
C ALA A 30 -1.73 -29.73 4.41
N VAL A 31 -1.04 -30.13 5.48
CA VAL A 31 0.17 -29.48 5.98
C VAL A 31 1.33 -29.80 5.05
N LEU A 32 1.47 -31.03 4.56
CA LEU A 32 2.46 -31.42 3.56
C LEU A 32 2.10 -30.84 2.20
N MET A 33 0.84 -30.57 1.88
CA MET A 33 0.48 -29.76 0.71
C MET A 33 0.80 -28.29 1.00
N LEU A 34 0.54 -27.71 2.17
CA LEU A 34 0.95 -26.32 2.46
C LEU A 34 2.48 -26.17 2.54
N VAL A 35 3.19 -27.21 2.95
CA VAL A 35 4.65 -27.29 3.00
C VAL A 35 5.19 -27.64 1.63
N VAL A 36 4.54 -28.46 0.79
CA VAL A 36 4.95 -28.73 -0.60
C VAL A 36 4.52 -27.61 -1.52
N THR A 37 3.44 -26.88 -1.26
CA THR A 37 3.04 -25.66 -1.97
C THR A 37 3.84 -24.48 -1.43
N GLY A 38 4.28 -24.50 -0.18
CA GLY A 38 5.26 -23.55 0.37
C GLY A 38 6.66 -23.83 -0.16
N ILE A 39 7.07 -25.10 -0.24
CA ILE A 39 8.33 -25.57 -0.85
C ILE A 39 8.23 -25.48 -2.36
N ALA A 40 7.07 -25.61 -3.02
CA ALA A 40 6.88 -25.40 -4.46
C ALA A 40 6.51 -23.96 -4.79
N TYR A 41 6.18 -23.12 -3.82
CA TYR A 41 6.19 -21.67 -3.95
C TYR A 41 7.64 -21.19 -3.82
N ASN A 42 8.38 -21.72 -2.85
CA ASN A 42 9.81 -21.51 -2.68
C ASN A 42 10.65 -22.23 -3.76
N ALA A 43 10.15 -23.31 -4.37
CA ALA A 43 10.76 -24.05 -5.47
C ALA A 43 10.21 -23.63 -6.83
N ALA A 44 8.99 -23.11 -6.98
CA ALA A 44 8.66 -22.31 -8.17
C ALA A 44 9.42 -20.98 -8.16
N HIS A 45 9.85 -20.50 -6.99
CA HIS A 45 10.87 -19.45 -6.83
C HIS A 45 12.33 -19.97 -6.87
N ARG A 46 12.61 -21.28 -6.72
CA ARG A 46 13.96 -21.88 -6.78
C ARG A 46 14.20 -22.83 -7.97
N THR A 47 13.24 -23.05 -8.86
CA THR A 47 13.40 -23.87 -10.07
C THR A 47 13.22 -22.99 -11.31
N GLY A 48 14.10 -22.03 -11.46
CA GLY A 48 14.97 -22.08 -12.63
C GLY A 48 16.05 -23.13 -12.32
N ASP A 49 15.73 -24.42 -12.42
CA ASP A 49 16.76 -25.45 -12.26
C ASP A 49 17.63 -25.43 -13.53
N PRO A 50 18.95 -25.56 -13.40
CA PRO A 50 19.90 -25.12 -14.38
C PRO A 50 19.86 -26.07 -15.57
N VAL A 51 19.54 -25.53 -16.73
CA VAL A 51 19.98 -26.18 -17.97
C VAL A 51 21.51 -26.22 -17.88
N LYS A 52 22.04 -27.43 -17.66
CA LYS A 52 23.43 -27.78 -17.96
C LYS A 52 23.70 -27.47 -19.43
N ASN A 53 24.02 -26.22 -19.69
CA ASN A 53 24.79 -25.80 -20.83
C ASN A 53 25.90 -24.95 -20.23
N VAL A 54 27.08 -25.53 -20.19
CA VAL A 54 28.34 -24.83 -19.96
C VAL A 54 28.41 -23.72 -21.02
N ARG A 55 27.96 -22.53 -20.64
CA ARG A 55 28.20 -21.24 -21.30
C ARG A 55 28.24 -20.23 -20.17
N GLU A 56 29.37 -19.53 -20.06
CA GLU A 56 29.68 -18.53 -19.04
C GLU A 56 28.45 -17.66 -18.74
N ALA A 57 27.91 -17.76 -17.52
CA ALA A 57 26.83 -16.88 -17.07
C ALA A 57 27.45 -15.54 -16.67
N GLU A 58 27.16 -14.48 -17.43
CA GLU A 58 27.36 -13.11 -16.98
C GLU A 58 26.57 -12.93 -15.67
N LYS A 59 27.28 -12.79 -14.54
CA LYS A 59 26.66 -12.39 -13.27
C LYS A 59 26.02 -11.01 -13.47
N GLU A 60 24.76 -10.84 -13.09
CA GLU A 60 24.15 -9.50 -13.12
C GLU A 60 24.91 -8.57 -12.16
N PRO A 61 25.09 -7.28 -12.51
CA PRO A 61 25.86 -6.33 -11.71
C PRO A 61 25.14 -6.03 -10.39
N ILE A 62 25.93 -5.73 -9.35
CA ILE A 62 25.40 -5.32 -8.04
C ILE A 62 24.85 -3.91 -8.14
N GLU A 63 23.59 -3.70 -7.75
CA GLU A 63 22.96 -2.39 -7.84
C GLU A 63 22.89 -1.75 -6.45
N LEU A 64 23.48 -0.57 -6.29
CA LEU A 64 23.53 0.17 -5.04
C LEU A 64 22.65 1.41 -5.18
N PHE A 65 21.70 1.63 -4.27
CA PHE A 65 20.75 2.75 -4.33
C PHE A 65 20.96 3.69 -3.14
N VAL A 66 20.98 4.99 -3.41
CA VAL A 66 21.13 6.05 -2.41
C VAL A 66 20.20 7.23 -2.72
N LEU A 67 19.70 7.91 -1.70
CA LEU A 67 19.00 9.19 -1.83
C LEU A 67 19.96 10.31 -1.43
N ALA A 68 20.54 10.99 -2.42
CA ALA A 68 21.58 11.99 -2.19
C ALA A 68 21.27 13.31 -2.91
N PRO A 69 20.48 14.21 -2.29
CA PRO A 69 20.19 15.52 -2.86
C PRO A 69 21.31 16.55 -2.66
N CYS A 70 22.22 16.31 -1.73
CA CYS A 70 23.27 17.25 -1.31
C CYS A 70 24.55 17.12 -2.14
N GLU A 71 25.02 18.23 -2.73
CA GLU A 71 26.27 18.30 -3.49
C GLU A 71 27.49 17.89 -2.65
N SER A 72 27.65 18.45 -1.45
CA SER A 72 28.87 18.27 -0.62
C SER A 72 28.92 16.95 0.13
N CYS A 73 27.78 16.27 0.30
CA CYS A 73 27.76 15.02 1.04
C CYS A 73 28.47 13.88 0.29
N HIS A 74 28.56 13.96 -1.05
CA HIS A 74 29.24 12.96 -1.88
C HIS A 74 28.84 11.51 -1.56
N GLU A 75 27.57 11.28 -1.21
CA GLU A 75 27.10 9.96 -0.72
C GLU A 75 27.28 8.86 -1.77
N GLU A 76 27.13 9.17 -3.06
CA GLU A 76 27.40 8.23 -4.16
C GLU A 76 28.86 7.72 -4.14
N GLU A 77 29.81 8.61 -3.85
CA GLU A 77 31.25 8.30 -3.80
C GLU A 77 31.63 7.60 -2.50
N LYS A 78 31.06 8.02 -1.36
CA LYS A 78 31.26 7.32 -0.07
C LYS A 78 30.80 5.87 -0.14
N PHE A 79 29.62 5.62 -0.73
CA PHE A 79 29.10 4.27 -0.85
C PHE A 79 29.96 3.43 -1.80
N ARG A 80 30.40 4.02 -2.92
CA ARG A 80 31.34 3.40 -3.86
C ARG A 80 32.66 3.02 -3.18
N GLN A 81 33.24 3.93 -2.40
CA GLN A 81 34.50 3.71 -1.68
C GLN A 81 34.37 2.62 -0.62
N GLU A 82 33.32 2.62 0.20
CA GLU A 82 33.12 1.57 1.22
C GLU A 82 33.00 0.19 0.55
N ILE A 83 32.21 0.07 -0.52
CA ILE A 83 32.09 -1.20 -1.26
C ILE A 83 33.43 -1.62 -1.88
N ALA A 84 34.14 -0.70 -2.51
CA ALA A 84 35.46 -0.96 -3.10
C ALA A 84 36.48 -1.44 -2.06
N ASP A 85 36.55 -0.76 -0.91
CA ASP A 85 37.47 -1.09 0.18
C ASP A 85 37.15 -2.47 0.78
N ARG A 86 35.87 -2.82 0.89
CA ARG A 86 35.45 -4.14 1.37
C ARG A 86 35.75 -5.23 0.37
N PHE A 87 35.53 -5.01 -0.92
CA PHE A 87 35.88 -5.97 -1.96
C PHE A 87 37.38 -6.21 -2.01
N ALA A 88 38.19 -5.14 -1.90
CA ALA A 88 39.64 -5.25 -1.84
C ALA A 88 40.12 -6.07 -0.62
N LYS A 89 39.52 -5.84 0.57
CA LYS A 89 39.84 -6.62 1.78
C LYS A 89 39.45 -8.10 1.68
N ALA A 90 38.36 -8.40 0.97
CA ALA A 90 37.89 -9.76 0.73
C ALA A 90 38.61 -10.47 -0.44
N GLY A 91 39.49 -9.76 -1.16
CA GLY A 91 40.17 -10.31 -2.35
C GLY A 91 39.22 -10.53 -3.54
N ILE A 92 38.11 -9.80 -3.60
CA ILE A 92 37.14 -9.86 -4.70
C ILE A 92 37.61 -8.90 -5.81
N GLU A 93 38.01 -9.46 -6.94
CA GLU A 93 38.43 -8.70 -8.13
C GLU A 93 37.39 -8.84 -9.26
N ASN A 94 37.22 -7.78 -10.06
CA ASN A 94 36.37 -7.75 -11.26
C ASN A 94 34.86 -7.95 -11.02
N GLN A 95 34.35 -7.69 -9.81
CA GLN A 95 32.92 -7.67 -9.55
C GLN A 95 32.33 -6.32 -9.98
N ASP A 96 31.39 -6.33 -10.93
CA ASP A 96 30.73 -5.12 -11.41
C ASP A 96 29.64 -4.66 -10.42
N TYR A 97 29.61 -3.36 -10.15
CA TYR A 97 28.62 -2.72 -9.30
C TYR A 97 28.36 -1.28 -9.75
N THR A 98 27.10 -0.83 -9.65
CA THR A 98 26.70 0.52 -10.04
C THR A 98 25.95 1.20 -8.89
N VAL A 99 26.30 2.46 -8.61
CA VAL A 99 25.58 3.31 -7.65
C VAL A 99 24.58 4.19 -8.40
N TYR A 100 23.32 4.11 -7.99
CA TYR A 100 22.19 4.88 -8.50
C TYR A 100 21.71 5.85 -7.42
N ASN A 101 21.72 7.14 -7.73
CA ASN A 101 21.12 8.16 -6.89
C ASN A 101 19.65 8.35 -7.26
N VAL A 102 18.74 7.88 -6.41
CA VAL A 102 17.30 7.93 -6.66
C VAL A 102 16.70 9.33 -6.55
N TYR A 103 17.49 10.32 -6.11
CA TYR A 103 17.09 11.72 -6.20
C TYR A 103 16.99 12.18 -7.66
N LYS A 104 17.79 11.57 -8.55
CA LYS A 104 17.80 11.84 -10.00
C LYS A 104 16.77 10.97 -10.71
N GLU A 105 16.22 11.49 -11.80
CA GLU A 105 15.16 10.81 -12.57
C GLU A 105 15.58 9.42 -13.08
N SER A 106 16.78 9.29 -13.66
CA SER A 106 17.32 7.99 -14.10
C SER A 106 17.45 6.99 -12.95
N GLY A 107 17.94 7.44 -11.79
CA GLY A 107 18.11 6.60 -10.60
C GLY A 107 16.76 6.16 -10.01
N ALA A 108 15.79 7.06 -9.92
CA ALA A 108 14.44 6.74 -9.46
C ALA A 108 13.74 5.72 -10.37
N SER A 109 13.80 5.95 -11.69
CA SER A 109 13.23 5.05 -12.69
C SER A 109 13.88 3.67 -12.67
N HIS A 110 15.21 3.62 -12.50
CA HIS A 110 15.92 2.35 -12.36
C HIS A 110 15.56 1.63 -11.07
N PHE A 111 15.47 2.36 -9.95
CA PHE A 111 15.03 1.80 -8.67
C PHE A 111 13.63 1.18 -8.75
N GLU A 112 12.65 1.90 -9.32
CA GLU A 112 11.29 1.36 -9.52
C GLU A 112 11.29 0.11 -10.39
N LYS A 113 12.10 0.10 -11.46
CA LYS A 113 12.25 -1.05 -12.35
C LYS A 113 12.86 -2.25 -11.62
N THR A 114 13.88 -2.04 -10.80
CA THR A 114 14.55 -3.10 -10.02
C THR A 114 13.61 -3.65 -8.94
N VAL A 115 12.95 -2.77 -8.18
CA VAL A 115 11.94 -3.14 -7.17
C VAL A 115 10.81 -3.95 -7.82
N GLY A 116 10.31 -3.51 -8.98
CA GLY A 116 9.29 -4.21 -9.75
C GLY A 116 9.76 -5.55 -10.34
N LYS A 117 11.01 -5.62 -10.84
CA LYS A 117 11.62 -6.83 -11.43
C LYS A 117 11.69 -7.96 -10.40
N TYR A 118 12.10 -7.65 -9.16
CA TYR A 118 12.31 -8.66 -8.12
C TYR A 118 11.19 -8.73 -7.07
N GLY A 119 10.19 -7.84 -7.14
CA GLY A 119 9.08 -7.81 -6.18
C GLY A 119 9.51 -7.40 -4.76
N LEU A 120 10.46 -6.48 -4.66
CA LEU A 120 11.04 -6.04 -3.38
C LEU A 120 10.06 -5.17 -2.61
N GLY A 121 10.03 -5.32 -1.28
CA GLY A 121 9.21 -4.50 -0.37
C GLY A 121 9.91 -3.23 0.10
N ILE A 122 10.88 -2.72 -0.66
CA ILE A 122 11.70 -1.55 -0.29
C ILE A 122 11.13 -0.26 -0.90
N THR A 123 11.30 0.83 -0.19
CA THR A 123 10.82 2.18 -0.53
C THR A 123 11.95 3.21 -0.40
N LEU A 124 11.68 4.49 -0.67
CA LEU A 124 12.70 5.54 -0.58
C LEU A 124 13.22 5.75 0.85
N THR A 125 12.40 5.47 1.87
CA THR A 125 12.79 5.59 3.29
C THR A 125 13.71 4.48 3.76
N ASP A 126 13.83 3.41 2.97
CA ASP A 126 14.69 2.26 3.26
C ASP A 126 16.12 2.44 2.75
N LEU A 127 16.40 3.52 2.01
CA LEU A 127 17.72 3.79 1.45
C LEU A 127 18.72 4.24 2.53
N PRO A 128 20.00 3.86 2.41
CA PRO A 128 20.63 3.18 1.27
C PRO A 128 20.38 1.67 1.24
N VAL A 129 20.41 1.08 0.02
CA VAL A 129 20.18 -0.35 -0.21
C VAL A 129 21.12 -0.90 -1.27
N ALA A 130 21.60 -2.14 -1.11
CA ALA A 130 22.16 -2.92 -2.21
C ALA A 130 21.19 -4.00 -2.66
N VAL A 131 21.03 -4.18 -3.97
CA VAL A 131 20.28 -5.29 -4.57
C VAL A 131 21.25 -6.21 -5.30
N VAL A 132 21.29 -7.47 -4.87
CA VAL A 132 22.12 -8.52 -5.49
C VAL A 132 21.25 -9.74 -5.75
N ASP A 133 21.14 -10.16 -7.01
CA ASP A 133 20.33 -11.32 -7.44
C ASP A 133 18.90 -11.33 -6.88
N GLY A 134 18.30 -10.14 -6.73
CA GLY A 134 16.93 -9.98 -6.22
C GLY A 134 16.78 -10.02 -4.71
N VAL A 135 17.87 -9.92 -3.95
CA VAL A 135 17.89 -9.74 -2.50
C VAL A 135 18.29 -8.31 -2.17
N ALA A 136 17.53 -7.64 -1.30
CA ALA A 136 17.81 -6.29 -0.84
C ALA A 136 18.53 -6.33 0.53
N TYR A 137 19.68 -5.66 0.61
CA TYR A 137 20.47 -5.47 1.82
C TYR A 137 20.36 -4.01 2.28
N GLN A 138 19.86 -3.81 3.49
CA GLN A 138 19.59 -2.49 4.09
C GLN A 138 20.51 -2.26 5.29
N GLY A 139 20.79 -1.00 5.61
CA GLY A 139 21.57 -0.63 6.79
C GLY A 139 22.54 0.52 6.50
N SER A 140 23.59 0.61 7.31
CA SER A 140 24.73 1.49 7.01
C SER A 140 25.53 0.97 5.80
N TYR A 141 26.34 1.83 5.17
CA TYR A 141 27.24 1.40 4.08
C TYR A 141 28.15 0.24 4.48
N GLN A 142 28.58 0.19 5.74
CA GLN A 142 29.41 -0.88 6.29
C GLN A 142 28.64 -2.19 6.40
N GLU A 143 27.42 -2.17 6.96
CA GLU A 143 26.58 -3.37 7.08
C GLU A 143 26.18 -3.91 5.70
N ILE A 144 25.83 -3.01 4.78
CA ILE A 144 25.47 -3.39 3.40
C ILE A 144 26.65 -4.01 2.68
N SER A 145 27.83 -3.37 2.74
CA SER A 145 29.03 -3.88 2.08
C SER A 145 29.49 -5.22 2.65
N GLU A 146 29.39 -5.42 3.97
CA GLU A 146 29.65 -6.71 4.61
C GLU A 146 28.68 -7.80 4.14
N ALA A 147 27.39 -7.49 4.06
CA ALA A 147 26.38 -8.45 3.59
C ALA A 147 26.58 -8.82 2.11
N VAL A 148 26.95 -7.85 1.26
CA VAL A 148 27.25 -8.09 -0.16
C VAL A 148 28.49 -8.95 -0.33
N VAL A 149 29.58 -8.70 0.43
CA VAL A 149 30.78 -9.55 0.41
C VAL A 149 30.44 -10.98 0.85
N ASN A 150 29.68 -11.13 1.94
CA ASN A 150 29.29 -12.45 2.44
C ASN A 150 28.48 -13.24 1.40
N TYR A 151 27.57 -12.57 0.69
CA TYR A 151 26.83 -13.16 -0.42
C TYR A 151 27.76 -13.67 -1.53
N LEU A 152 28.75 -12.86 -1.93
CA LEU A 152 29.70 -13.22 -2.99
C LEU A 152 30.62 -14.39 -2.62
N GLU A 153 30.98 -14.52 -1.34
CA GLU A 153 31.82 -15.61 -0.83
C GLU A 153 31.05 -16.92 -0.64
N THR A 154 29.82 -16.86 -0.13
CA THR A 154 29.06 -18.05 0.28
C THR A 154 28.04 -18.54 -0.75
N GLY A 155 27.62 -17.68 -1.69
CA GLY A 155 26.55 -17.97 -2.64
C GLY A 155 25.19 -18.22 -1.98
N MET A 156 25.05 -17.88 -0.69
CA MET A 156 23.84 -18.05 0.09
C MET A 156 23.43 -16.68 0.61
N ALA A 157 22.20 -16.26 0.28
CA ALA A 157 21.57 -15.17 1.01
C ALA A 157 21.48 -15.58 2.49
N GLU A 158 22.03 -14.78 3.40
CA GLU A 158 21.85 -14.99 4.83
C GLU A 158 20.36 -14.86 5.19
N GLU A 159 19.67 -15.99 5.31
CA GLU A 159 18.40 -16.09 6.05
C GLU A 159 18.72 -16.02 7.55
N ASP A 160 18.92 -14.82 8.12
CA ASP A 160 18.46 -14.52 9.49
C ASP A 160 18.55 -13.03 9.90
N ARG A 161 17.36 -12.41 9.93
CA ARG A 161 16.81 -11.47 10.93
C ARG A 161 17.64 -10.28 11.45
N LYS A 162 17.21 -9.09 11.02
CA LYS A 162 16.64 -8.06 11.93
C LYS A 162 15.36 -7.46 11.34
N THR A 163 14.25 -8.19 11.44
CA THR A 163 12.93 -7.55 11.60
C THR A 163 12.85 -7.08 13.05
N ALA A 164 13.48 -5.94 13.33
CA ALA A 164 13.23 -5.21 14.57
C ALA A 164 11.88 -4.51 14.42
N SER A 165 10.83 -5.18 14.90
CA SER A 165 9.64 -4.49 15.40
C SER A 165 10.11 -3.58 16.55
N GLY A 166 10.04 -2.28 16.35
CA GLY A 166 10.43 -1.26 17.33
C GLY A 166 9.86 0.09 16.96
N SER A 167 8.82 0.49 17.70
CA SER A 167 8.11 1.78 17.71
C SER A 167 7.57 2.26 16.36
N GLY A 168 6.28 2.00 16.13
CA GLY A 168 5.49 2.81 15.22
C GLY A 168 5.59 4.27 15.64
N VAL A 169 6.31 5.05 14.85
CA VAL A 169 6.01 6.46 14.68
C VAL A 169 4.88 6.47 13.65
N GLU A 170 3.77 7.06 14.05
CA GLU A 170 2.63 7.39 13.20
C GLU A 170 3.17 8.11 11.96
N THR A 171 3.22 7.42 10.81
CA THR A 171 3.25 8.12 9.52
C THR A 171 1.83 8.62 9.32
N ASP A 172 1.60 9.86 9.75
CA ASP A 172 0.42 10.63 9.37
C ASP A 172 0.27 10.49 7.85
N GLY A 173 -0.88 9.95 7.44
CA GLY A 173 -1.18 9.75 6.03
C GLY A 173 -1.48 11.09 5.39
N ASP A 174 -0.54 11.57 4.58
CA ASP A 174 -0.68 12.84 3.89
C ASP A 174 -1.91 12.87 2.99
N MET A 175 -2.63 13.94 3.23
CA MET A 175 -3.94 14.28 2.72
C MET A 175 -3.76 15.64 2.05
N GLU A 176 -3.05 15.70 0.93
CA GLU A 176 -2.56 16.98 0.39
C GLU A 176 -2.65 17.06 -1.14
N SER A 177 -3.75 17.64 -1.62
CA SER A 177 -3.74 18.32 -2.93
C SER A 177 -4.62 19.55 -3.01
N GLU A 178 -5.49 19.79 -2.05
CA GLU A 178 -6.16 21.08 -1.94
C GLU A 178 -5.35 22.08 -1.10
N GLN A 179 -4.25 21.64 -0.46
CA GLN A 179 -3.32 22.50 0.29
C GLN A 179 -2.19 23.08 -0.57
N GLU A 180 -1.90 22.55 -1.77
CA GLU A 180 -0.76 23.02 -2.58
C GLU A 180 -0.87 24.49 -3.03
N LYS A 181 -2.05 25.11 -3.03
CA LYS A 181 -2.21 26.54 -3.38
C LYS A 181 -1.98 27.53 -2.23
N ASP A 182 -1.68 27.06 -1.03
CA ASP A 182 -1.52 27.91 0.16
C ASP A 182 -0.18 27.69 0.90
N THR A 183 0.84 27.14 0.21
CA THR A 183 2.18 27.02 0.78
C THR A 183 2.88 28.39 0.82
N ALA A 184 3.83 28.55 1.76
CA ALA A 184 4.60 29.80 1.90
C ALA A 184 5.27 30.21 0.58
N PHE A 185 5.74 29.22 -0.19
CA PHE A 185 6.34 29.43 -1.51
C PHE A 185 5.39 30.13 -2.47
N TYR A 186 4.19 29.59 -2.70
CA TYR A 186 3.26 30.15 -3.68
C TYR A 186 2.81 31.56 -3.28
N ARG A 187 2.62 31.83 -1.98
CA ARG A 187 2.27 33.16 -1.49
C ARG A 187 3.39 34.16 -1.77
N GLU A 188 4.61 33.88 -1.32
CA GLU A 188 5.75 34.80 -1.43
C GLU A 188 6.15 35.06 -2.89
N VAL A 189 6.11 34.02 -3.73
CA VAL A 189 6.46 34.14 -5.15
C VAL A 189 5.37 34.83 -5.96
N SER A 190 4.09 34.72 -5.56
CA SER A 190 2.97 35.41 -6.24
C SER A 190 2.94 36.92 -6.04
N GLU A 191 3.59 37.41 -4.98
CA GLU A 191 3.70 38.83 -4.65
C GLU A 191 4.81 39.54 -5.44
N ILE A 192 5.67 38.80 -6.15
CA ILE A 192 6.75 39.34 -6.97
C ILE A 192 6.16 40.14 -8.15
N GLY A 193 6.41 41.45 -8.16
CA GLY A 193 6.01 42.37 -9.21
C GLY A 193 6.94 42.33 -10.43
N GLU A 194 6.51 42.99 -11.53
CA GLU A 194 7.29 43.05 -12.78
C GLU A 194 8.62 43.80 -12.65
N GLU A 195 8.74 44.69 -11.66
CA GLU A 195 9.97 45.46 -11.42
C GLU A 195 10.87 44.82 -10.36
N ASP A 196 10.39 43.77 -9.68
CA ASP A 196 11.13 43.13 -8.60
C ASP A 196 12.21 42.21 -9.16
N THR A 197 13.36 42.20 -8.49
CA THR A 197 14.47 41.29 -8.76
C THR A 197 14.51 40.25 -7.65
N THR A 198 14.13 39.01 -7.95
CA THR A 198 14.01 37.96 -6.93
C THR A 198 14.84 36.73 -7.28
N LEU A 199 15.54 36.22 -6.28
CA LEU A 199 16.29 34.97 -6.33
C LEU A 199 15.67 33.96 -5.35
N VAL A 200 15.49 32.74 -5.82
CA VAL A 200 14.89 31.64 -5.04
C VAL A 200 15.92 30.54 -4.86
N LEU A 201 16.37 30.32 -3.62
CA LEU A 201 17.40 29.35 -3.28
C LEU A 201 16.79 28.14 -2.57
N PHE A 202 17.06 26.95 -3.09
CA PHE A 202 16.77 25.70 -2.39
C PHE A 202 18.03 25.13 -1.72
N VAL A 203 17.91 24.76 -0.45
CA VAL A 203 18.99 24.27 0.40
C VAL A 203 18.56 23.03 1.20
N THR A 204 19.51 22.37 1.87
CA THR A 204 19.23 21.30 2.84
C THR A 204 20.06 21.47 4.12
N GLY A 205 19.65 20.79 5.19
CA GLY A 205 20.35 20.79 6.46
C GLY A 205 21.75 20.16 6.39
N ALA A 206 22.69 20.67 7.17
CA ALA A 206 24.07 20.15 7.30
C ALA A 206 24.87 20.05 5.97
N CYS A 207 24.51 20.80 4.93
CA CYS A 207 25.27 20.89 3.67
C CYS A 207 26.23 22.10 3.67
N GLU A 208 27.54 21.84 3.50
CA GLU A 208 28.57 22.89 3.44
C GLU A 208 28.41 23.81 2.20
N SER A 209 28.12 23.23 1.03
CA SER A 209 27.85 24.00 -0.19
C SER A 209 26.64 24.92 -0.01
N CYS A 210 25.56 24.44 0.61
CA CYS A 210 24.37 25.26 0.88
C CYS A 210 24.71 26.45 1.79
N GLN A 211 25.45 26.21 2.87
CA GLN A 211 25.90 27.28 3.77
C GLN A 211 26.79 28.29 3.05
N LYS A 212 27.71 27.83 2.22
CA LYS A 212 28.59 28.70 1.42
C LYS A 212 27.79 29.57 0.44
N ALA A 213 26.80 29.01 -0.24
CA ALA A 213 25.94 29.73 -1.16
C ALA A 213 25.08 30.77 -0.43
N GLU A 214 24.46 30.39 0.69
CA GLU A 214 23.63 31.28 1.51
C GLU A 214 24.45 32.45 2.07
N GLN A 215 25.62 32.16 2.65
CA GLN A 215 26.52 33.19 3.19
C GLN A 215 26.99 34.18 2.11
N TYR A 216 27.25 33.69 0.90
CA TYR A 216 27.62 34.55 -0.23
C TYR A 216 26.47 35.47 -0.65
N LEU A 217 25.25 34.93 -0.78
CA LEU A 217 24.08 35.68 -1.22
C LEU A 217 23.63 36.71 -0.17
N GLN A 218 23.59 36.34 1.11
CA GLN A 218 23.17 37.25 2.18
C GLN A 218 24.27 38.23 2.61
N GLY A 219 25.55 37.83 2.52
CA GLY A 219 26.69 38.62 2.96
C GLY A 219 27.33 39.41 1.83
N SER A 220 28.01 38.72 0.90
CA SER A 220 28.81 39.35 -0.15
C SER A 220 27.99 40.13 -1.18
N LEU A 221 26.70 39.86 -1.30
CA LEU A 221 25.79 40.55 -2.19
C LEU A 221 24.76 41.44 -1.47
N SER A 222 24.95 41.71 -0.17
CA SER A 222 24.04 42.57 0.62
C SER A 222 23.83 43.97 0.02
N ASP A 223 24.81 44.47 -0.73
CA ASP A 223 24.81 45.82 -1.32
C ASP A 223 24.04 45.88 -2.67
N LYS A 224 23.63 44.73 -3.22
CA LYS A 224 22.85 44.65 -4.46
C LYS A 224 21.35 44.59 -4.10
N SER A 225 20.52 45.29 -4.88
CA SER A 225 19.07 45.34 -4.65
C SER A 225 18.38 44.11 -5.27
N PHE A 226 18.14 43.07 -4.47
CA PHE A 226 17.31 41.91 -4.83
C PHE A 226 16.64 41.32 -3.58
N HIS A 227 15.55 40.59 -3.79
CA HIS A 227 14.88 39.79 -2.76
C HIS A 227 15.37 38.36 -2.82
N LEU A 228 15.73 37.78 -1.67
CA LEU A 228 16.19 36.40 -1.56
C LEU A 228 15.17 35.58 -0.79
N LEU A 229 14.62 34.55 -1.42
CA LEU A 229 13.75 33.56 -0.77
C LEU A 229 14.54 32.25 -0.62
N ILE A 230 14.48 31.63 0.56
CA ILE A 230 15.26 30.41 0.87
C ILE A 230 14.31 29.32 1.37
N TYR A 231 14.37 28.16 0.71
CA TYR A 231 13.51 27.01 0.99
C TYR A 231 14.34 25.78 1.32
N ASN A 232 14.00 25.10 2.42
CA ASN A 232 14.68 23.88 2.84
C ASN A 232 13.97 22.65 2.27
N ILE A 233 14.69 21.81 1.54
CA ILE A 233 14.14 20.59 0.93
C ILE A 233 13.91 19.45 1.94
N LEU A 234 14.26 19.66 3.21
CA LEU A 234 13.82 18.77 4.29
C LEU A 234 12.31 18.91 4.55
N ASP A 235 11.70 20.02 4.13
CA ASP A 235 10.25 20.15 4.08
C ASP A 235 9.73 19.51 2.79
N GLU A 236 8.79 18.57 2.92
CA GLU A 236 8.33 17.77 1.78
C GLU A 236 7.70 18.61 0.67
N GLU A 237 6.93 19.64 1.03
CA GLU A 237 6.35 20.62 0.09
C GLU A 237 7.43 21.27 -0.77
N ASN A 238 8.54 21.71 -0.17
CA ASN A 238 9.64 22.37 -0.86
C ASN A 238 10.39 21.40 -1.79
N ALA A 239 10.53 20.14 -1.39
CA ALA A 239 11.14 19.12 -2.24
C ALA A 239 10.31 18.83 -3.50
N VAL A 240 8.98 18.81 -3.36
CA VAL A 240 8.05 18.66 -4.50
C VAL A 240 8.15 19.85 -5.45
N ILE A 241 8.14 21.08 -4.91
CA ILE A 241 8.27 22.31 -5.70
C ILE A 241 9.61 22.33 -6.45
N LEU A 242 10.71 21.98 -5.78
CA LEU A 242 12.03 21.92 -6.41
C LEU A 242 12.07 20.96 -7.59
N ARG A 243 11.46 19.77 -7.46
CA ARG A 243 11.40 18.79 -8.56
C ARG A 243 10.66 19.34 -9.78
N ARG A 244 9.53 20.01 -9.57
CA ARG A 244 8.77 20.65 -10.65
C ARG A 244 9.58 21.78 -11.29
N LEU A 245 10.16 22.68 -10.49
CA LEU A 245 11.06 23.73 -11.00
C LEU A 245 12.23 23.19 -11.80
N MET A 246 12.89 22.11 -11.35
CA MET A 246 13.97 21.48 -12.11
C MET A 246 13.52 21.03 -13.50
N LYS A 247 12.26 20.59 -13.65
CA LYS A 247 11.71 20.15 -14.93
C LYS A 247 11.31 21.32 -15.82
N ILE A 248 10.66 22.35 -15.28
CA ILE A 248 10.34 23.60 -15.98
C ILE A 248 11.62 24.25 -16.55
N TYR A 249 12.66 24.34 -15.73
CA TYR A 249 13.94 24.94 -16.13
C TYR A 249 14.86 24.00 -16.91
N GLY A 250 14.46 22.74 -17.12
CA GLY A 250 15.25 21.74 -17.86
C GLY A 250 16.62 21.45 -17.22
N VAL A 251 16.67 21.35 -15.90
CA VAL A 251 17.90 21.08 -15.14
C VAL A 251 18.38 19.66 -15.44
N PRO A 252 19.59 19.48 -16.03
CA PRO A 252 20.12 18.17 -16.35
C PRO A 252 20.46 17.40 -15.08
N GLU A 253 20.49 16.06 -15.15
CA GLU A 253 20.74 15.20 -13.98
C GLU A 253 22.03 15.53 -13.22
N SER A 254 23.07 15.99 -13.91
CA SER A 254 24.34 16.41 -13.29
C SER A 254 24.21 17.67 -12.43
N GLY A 255 23.13 18.44 -12.58
CA GLY A 255 22.80 19.64 -11.80
C GLY A 255 21.61 19.45 -10.86
N GLN A 256 21.01 18.26 -10.79
CA GLN A 256 19.89 17.96 -9.87
C GLN A 256 20.41 17.71 -8.46
N GLN A 257 20.77 18.79 -7.77
CA GLN A 257 21.32 18.79 -6.42
C GLN A 257 21.13 20.17 -5.77
N VAL A 258 21.15 20.22 -4.45
CA VAL A 258 21.21 21.48 -3.68
C VAL A 258 22.66 21.82 -3.28
N PRO A 259 23.05 23.11 -3.22
CA PRO A 259 22.20 24.29 -3.42
C PRO A 259 21.81 24.52 -4.89
N LEU A 260 20.55 24.91 -5.12
CA LEU A 260 20.04 25.25 -6.44
C LEU A 260 19.37 26.62 -6.37
N LEU A 261 19.91 27.58 -7.10
CA LEU A 261 19.42 28.96 -7.16
C LEU A 261 18.66 29.16 -8.46
N PHE A 262 17.46 29.72 -8.38
CA PHE A 262 16.65 30.11 -9.51
C PHE A 262 16.51 31.63 -9.57
N SER A 263 16.57 32.14 -10.79
CA SER A 263 16.04 33.45 -11.19
C SER A 263 14.80 33.22 -12.04
N ARG A 264 14.12 34.30 -12.46
CA ARG A 264 12.95 34.16 -13.34
C ARG A 264 13.29 33.38 -14.63
N ASN A 265 14.42 33.68 -15.27
CA ASN A 265 14.73 33.12 -16.59
C ASN A 265 15.86 32.07 -16.60
N SER A 266 16.55 31.85 -15.48
CA SER A 266 17.71 30.96 -15.43
C SER A 266 17.92 30.33 -14.05
N TYR A 267 18.89 29.42 -13.95
CA TYR A 267 19.25 28.76 -12.69
C TYR A 267 20.77 28.58 -12.57
N LEU A 268 21.26 28.44 -11.34
CA LEU A 268 22.64 28.11 -10.99
C LEU A 268 22.65 26.94 -10.00
N SER A 269 23.21 25.80 -10.42
CA SER A 269 23.32 24.58 -9.61
C SER A 269 24.71 24.43 -9.01
N GLY A 270 24.78 24.25 -7.70
CA GLY A 270 26.00 24.07 -6.92
C GLY A 270 26.63 25.37 -6.44
N ALA A 271 27.33 25.30 -5.31
CA ALA A 271 27.86 26.50 -4.63
C ALA A 271 28.83 27.32 -5.51
N GLU A 272 29.70 26.67 -6.28
CA GLU A 272 30.68 27.37 -7.12
C GLU A 272 30.01 28.19 -8.22
N LYS A 273 29.02 27.61 -8.91
CA LYS A 273 28.28 28.31 -9.96
C LYS A 273 27.45 29.45 -9.39
N ILE A 274 26.86 29.28 -8.20
CA ILE A 274 26.15 30.36 -7.50
C ILE A 274 27.10 31.51 -7.20
N VAL A 275 28.25 31.24 -6.58
CA VAL A 275 29.22 32.30 -6.23
C VAL A 275 29.70 33.06 -7.47
N ASN A 276 30.10 32.34 -8.51
CA ASN A 276 30.70 32.95 -9.70
C ASN A 276 29.66 33.56 -10.66
N GLY A 277 28.42 33.05 -10.66
CA GLY A 277 27.40 33.37 -11.66
C GLY A 277 26.35 34.39 -11.23
N THR A 278 26.09 34.56 -9.92
CA THR A 278 24.95 35.37 -9.45
C THR A 278 25.06 36.84 -9.87
N VAL A 279 26.27 37.42 -9.87
CA VAL A 279 26.46 38.82 -10.31
C VAL A 279 26.07 39.00 -11.77
N GLY A 280 26.50 38.08 -12.65
CA GLY A 280 26.13 38.11 -14.06
C GLY A 280 24.62 37.94 -14.28
N MET A 281 23.99 37.05 -13.51
CA MET A 281 22.53 36.82 -13.53
C MET A 281 21.73 38.06 -13.10
N LEU A 282 22.23 38.84 -12.14
CA LEU A 282 21.61 40.10 -11.72
C LEU A 282 21.83 41.20 -12.77
N GLU A 283 23.01 41.29 -13.37
CA GLU A 283 23.35 42.33 -14.34
C GLU A 283 22.72 42.12 -15.72
N SER A 284 22.40 40.87 -16.09
CA SER A 284 21.69 40.57 -17.35
C SER A 284 20.19 40.91 -17.30
N GLY A 285 19.65 41.22 -16.11
CA GLY A 285 18.22 41.46 -15.91
C GLY A 285 17.37 40.19 -15.92
N GLU A 286 17.99 39.00 -15.99
CA GLU A 286 17.28 37.71 -16.00
C GLU A 286 16.50 37.41 -14.71
N ALA A 287 16.88 38.07 -13.61
CA ALA A 287 16.23 37.94 -12.32
C ALA A 287 15.04 38.90 -12.11
N GLN A 288 14.82 39.85 -13.04
CA GLN A 288 13.74 40.83 -12.94
C GLN A 288 12.44 40.31 -13.60
N GLY A 289 11.32 40.50 -12.90
CA GLY A 289 9.98 40.25 -13.45
C GLY A 289 9.10 39.34 -12.61
N SER A 290 7.82 39.35 -12.96
CA SER A 290 6.81 38.52 -12.30
C SER A 290 7.05 37.03 -12.53
N TRP A 291 6.77 36.22 -11.50
CA TRP A 291 6.81 34.74 -11.55
C TRP A 291 5.46 34.09 -11.84
N LYS A 292 4.43 34.88 -12.19
CA LYS A 292 3.07 34.37 -12.41
C LYS A 292 2.98 33.27 -13.47
N ASP A 293 3.72 33.40 -14.56
CA ASP A 293 3.82 32.40 -15.62
C ASP A 293 4.45 31.10 -15.11
N ILE A 294 5.52 31.19 -14.31
CA ILE A 294 6.16 30.04 -13.66
C ILE A 294 5.19 29.38 -12.67
N ILE A 295 4.42 30.16 -11.90
CA ILE A 295 3.40 29.64 -10.98
C ILE A 295 2.28 28.93 -11.73
N GLU A 296 1.80 29.51 -12.85
CA GLU A 296 0.80 28.88 -13.70
C GLU A 296 1.32 27.56 -14.29
N GLU A 297 2.59 27.53 -14.71
CA GLU A 297 3.25 26.32 -15.20
C GLU A 297 3.48 25.30 -14.10
N LEU A 298 3.88 25.70 -12.88
CA LEU A 298 3.98 24.83 -11.69
C LEU A 298 2.64 24.22 -11.29
N ALA A 299 1.54 24.95 -11.47
CA ALA A 299 0.18 24.47 -11.22
C ALA A 299 -0.33 23.55 -12.35
N GLY A 300 0.14 23.76 -13.58
CA GLY A 300 -0.14 22.92 -14.74
C GLY A 300 0.73 21.66 -14.81
N GLU A 301 1.94 21.72 -14.26
CA GLU A 301 2.90 20.64 -14.17
C GLU A 301 2.54 19.73 -13.02
N LYS A 302 1.52 18.90 -13.26
CA LYS A 302 1.25 17.74 -12.42
C LYS A 302 2.40 16.77 -12.61
N GLU A 303 3.05 16.38 -11.53
CA GLU A 303 3.99 15.26 -11.55
C GLU A 303 3.26 14.08 -12.19
N SER A 304 3.66 13.73 -13.41
CA SER A 304 3.23 12.50 -14.04
C SER A 304 3.99 11.36 -13.38
N VAL A 305 3.85 11.20 -12.06
CA VAL A 305 3.95 9.88 -11.46
C VAL A 305 2.78 9.14 -12.08
N LYS A 306 2.99 8.56 -13.28
CA LYS A 306 2.01 7.68 -13.93
C LYS A 306 1.53 6.78 -12.83
N ILE A 307 0.27 6.95 -12.40
CA ILE A 307 -0.25 6.13 -11.33
C ILE A 307 0.00 4.70 -11.75
N SER A 308 0.89 4.02 -11.02
CA SER A 308 1.23 2.67 -11.39
C SER A 308 -0.07 1.90 -11.27
N LYS A 309 -0.63 1.47 -12.42
CA LYS A 309 -1.92 0.77 -12.45
C LYS A 309 -1.87 -0.47 -11.58
N SER A 310 -0.67 -1.00 -11.34
CA SER A 310 -0.39 -2.04 -10.36
C SER A 310 -0.61 -1.57 -8.92
N ARG A 311 -0.16 -0.38 -8.51
CA ARG A 311 -0.43 0.19 -7.18
C ARG A 311 -1.94 0.36 -6.94
N LEU A 312 -2.70 0.88 -7.92
CA LEU A 312 -4.17 0.96 -7.84
C LEU A 312 -4.83 -0.41 -7.75
N ALA A 313 -4.34 -1.38 -8.52
CA ALA A 313 -4.85 -2.74 -8.47
C ALA A 313 -4.54 -3.41 -7.11
N VAL A 314 -3.35 -3.18 -6.56
CA VAL A 314 -2.94 -3.71 -5.25
C VAL A 314 -3.78 -3.10 -4.13
N THR A 315 -3.95 -1.77 -4.10
CA THR A 315 -4.79 -1.10 -3.10
C THR A 315 -6.26 -1.51 -3.24
N GLY A 316 -6.77 -1.61 -4.46
CA GLY A 316 -8.10 -2.13 -4.73
C GLY A 316 -8.29 -3.57 -4.23
N PHE A 317 -7.33 -4.46 -4.52
CA PHE A 317 -7.34 -5.85 -4.05
C PHE A 317 -7.36 -5.96 -2.53
N PHE A 318 -6.51 -5.21 -1.83
CA PHE A 318 -6.49 -5.19 -0.36
C PHE A 318 -7.78 -4.63 0.22
N ASN A 319 -8.36 -3.58 -0.37
CA ASN A 319 -9.65 -3.08 0.06
C ASN A 319 -10.78 -4.12 -0.17
N GLY A 320 -10.66 -4.92 -1.23
CA GLY A 320 -11.56 -6.06 -1.50
C GLY A 320 -11.49 -7.17 -0.44
N LEU A 321 -10.38 -7.27 0.31
CA LEU A 321 -10.21 -8.19 1.43
C LEU A 321 -10.73 -7.62 2.76
N ASN A 322 -11.41 -6.47 2.74
CA ASN A 322 -11.94 -5.88 3.96
C ASN A 322 -12.87 -6.87 4.71
N PRO A 323 -12.66 -7.05 6.01
CA PRO A 323 -13.40 -8.02 6.82
C PRO A 323 -14.92 -7.79 6.85
N CYS A 324 -15.38 -6.53 6.79
CA CYS A 324 -16.79 -6.18 6.69
C CYS A 324 -17.38 -6.68 5.37
N GLY A 325 -16.69 -6.41 4.25
CA GLY A 325 -17.09 -6.85 2.92
C GLY A 325 -17.13 -8.37 2.78
N ILE A 326 -16.12 -9.08 3.29
CA ILE A 326 -16.06 -10.55 3.30
C ILE A 326 -17.21 -11.14 4.12
N SER A 327 -17.47 -10.61 5.32
CA SER A 327 -18.55 -11.10 6.20
C SER A 327 -19.93 -10.97 5.54
N MET A 328 -20.21 -9.81 4.93
CA MET A 328 -21.49 -9.58 4.26
C MET A 328 -21.65 -10.44 3.01
N LEU A 329 -20.57 -10.63 2.23
CA LEU A 329 -20.57 -11.54 1.10
C LEU A 329 -20.87 -12.98 1.55
N LEU A 330 -20.20 -13.49 2.60
CA LEU A 330 -20.45 -14.84 3.13
C LEU A 330 -21.91 -15.02 3.57
N MET A 331 -22.52 -13.99 4.15
CA MET A 331 -23.95 -14.01 4.50
C MET A 331 -24.83 -14.17 3.26
N VAL A 332 -24.60 -13.38 2.20
CA VAL A 332 -25.36 -13.48 0.95
C VAL A 332 -25.13 -14.84 0.29
N LEU A 333 -23.89 -15.31 0.20
CA LEU A 333 -23.56 -16.63 -0.33
C LEU A 333 -24.26 -17.75 0.45
N SER A 334 -24.36 -17.64 1.79
CA SER A 334 -25.08 -18.62 2.62
C SER A 334 -26.57 -18.69 2.27
N ILE A 335 -27.22 -17.55 2.03
CA ILE A 335 -28.63 -17.51 1.58
C ILE A 335 -28.75 -18.12 0.18
N LEU A 336 -27.81 -17.83 -0.72
CA LEU A 336 -27.79 -18.37 -2.08
C LEU A 336 -27.63 -19.90 -2.10
N LEU A 337 -26.82 -20.46 -1.19
CA LEU A 337 -26.66 -21.91 -1.01
C LEU A 337 -27.96 -22.59 -0.60
N MET A 338 -28.79 -21.90 0.20
CA MET A 338 -30.08 -22.40 0.66
C MET A 338 -31.22 -22.15 -0.35
N SER A 339 -31.07 -21.14 -1.20
CA SER A 339 -31.98 -20.88 -2.29
C SER A 339 -31.76 -21.94 -3.38
N LYS A 340 -32.78 -22.69 -3.78
CA LYS A 340 -32.68 -23.69 -4.87
C LYS A 340 -32.47 -23.05 -6.27
N ARG A 341 -31.90 -21.85 -6.33
CA ARG A 341 -31.71 -21.02 -7.52
C ARG A 341 -30.22 -20.98 -7.91
N SER A 342 -29.91 -20.31 -9.01
CA SER A 342 -28.53 -20.19 -9.50
C SER A 342 -27.64 -19.48 -8.49
N PHE A 343 -26.70 -20.23 -7.91
CA PHE A 343 -25.72 -19.70 -6.96
C PHE A 343 -24.82 -18.64 -7.61
N TYR A 344 -24.22 -18.96 -8.77
CA TYR A 344 -23.35 -18.02 -9.49
C TYR A 344 -24.11 -16.82 -10.02
N GLY A 345 -25.29 -17.05 -10.62
CA GLY A 345 -26.12 -15.96 -11.11
C GLY A 345 -26.47 -14.98 -9.99
N GLY A 346 -26.93 -15.48 -8.84
CA GLY A 346 -27.24 -14.63 -7.70
C GLY A 346 -26.02 -13.91 -7.12
N SER A 347 -24.87 -14.58 -7.05
CA SER A 347 -23.64 -14.02 -6.50
C SER A 347 -23.09 -12.89 -7.38
N PHE A 348 -23.04 -13.10 -8.69
CA PHE A 348 -22.57 -12.06 -9.63
C PHE A 348 -23.56 -10.91 -9.76
N THR A 349 -24.88 -11.15 -9.67
CA THR A 349 -25.86 -10.06 -9.62
C THR A 349 -25.71 -9.19 -8.38
N TYR A 350 -25.46 -9.81 -7.21
CA TYR A 350 -25.14 -9.08 -5.99
C TYR A 350 -23.85 -8.24 -6.15
N LEU A 351 -22.77 -8.85 -6.66
CA LEU A 351 -21.49 -8.16 -6.88
C LEU A 351 -21.61 -7.02 -7.91
N ALA A 352 -22.45 -7.18 -8.94
CA ALA A 352 -22.71 -6.13 -9.91
C ALA A 352 -23.41 -4.92 -9.27
N GLY A 353 -24.40 -5.15 -8.40
CA GLY A 353 -25.04 -4.08 -7.63
C GLY A 353 -24.06 -3.34 -6.74
N LYS A 354 -23.16 -4.09 -6.09
CA LYS A 354 -22.06 -3.53 -5.31
C LYS A 354 -21.11 -2.69 -6.15
N PHE A 355 -20.58 -3.25 -7.23
CA PHE A 355 -19.65 -2.57 -8.14
C PHE A 355 -20.24 -1.26 -8.65
N LEU A 356 -21.51 -1.28 -9.08
CA LEU A 356 -22.19 -0.07 -9.56
C LEU A 356 -22.35 0.97 -8.46
N THR A 357 -22.64 0.54 -7.23
CA THR A 357 -22.80 1.47 -6.09
C THR A 357 -21.50 2.20 -5.79
N TYR A 358 -20.37 1.48 -5.70
CA TYR A 358 -19.07 2.13 -5.50
C TYR A 358 -18.66 2.98 -6.69
N LEU A 359 -18.95 2.56 -7.93
CA LEU A 359 -18.68 3.37 -9.11
C LEU A 359 -19.45 4.70 -9.05
N LEU A 360 -20.75 4.66 -8.75
CA LEU A 360 -21.59 5.85 -8.59
C LEU A 360 -21.15 6.73 -7.42
N LEU A 361 -20.78 6.13 -6.29
CA LEU A 361 -20.23 6.86 -5.14
C LEU A 361 -18.95 7.61 -5.54
N GLY A 362 -18.04 6.98 -6.29
CA GLY A 362 -16.82 7.63 -6.76
C GLY A 362 -17.08 8.82 -7.67
N PHE A 363 -18.02 8.69 -8.60
CA PHE A 363 -18.45 9.83 -9.42
C PHE A 363 -19.08 10.93 -8.57
N THR A 364 -19.99 10.59 -7.67
CA THR A 364 -20.72 11.58 -6.85
C THR A 364 -19.76 12.33 -5.93
N ILE A 365 -18.90 11.60 -5.22
CA ILE A 365 -17.93 12.16 -4.29
C ILE A 365 -16.89 13.01 -5.02
N GLY A 366 -16.33 12.49 -6.13
CA GLY A 366 -15.40 13.27 -6.93
C GLY A 366 -16.01 14.60 -7.41
N THR A 367 -17.32 14.64 -7.74
CA THR A 367 -17.96 15.90 -8.20
C THR A 367 -18.25 16.88 -7.07
N LEU A 368 -18.39 16.38 -5.85
CA LEU A 368 -18.71 17.17 -4.66
C LEU A 368 -17.47 17.78 -3.99
N PHE A 369 -16.27 17.24 -4.25
CA PHE A 369 -15.03 17.72 -3.65
C PHE A 369 -14.76 19.21 -3.92
N GLY A 370 -15.04 19.72 -5.12
CA GLY A 370 -14.86 21.15 -5.43
C GLY A 370 -15.85 22.11 -4.74
N VAL A 371 -16.78 21.63 -3.92
CA VAL A 371 -17.86 22.44 -3.30
C VAL A 371 -17.89 22.32 -1.77
N ILE A 372 -17.19 21.34 -1.17
CA ILE A 372 -17.29 21.06 0.26
C ILE A 372 -16.05 21.57 0.98
N GLU A 373 -16.22 22.47 1.94
CA GLU A 373 -15.14 22.86 2.87
C GLU A 373 -14.59 21.62 3.60
N ASN A 374 -13.28 21.38 3.46
CA ASN A 374 -12.56 20.22 3.97
C ASN A 374 -12.72 19.95 5.49
N THR A 375 -13.10 20.97 6.25
CA THR A 375 -13.27 20.91 7.72
C THR A 375 -14.49 20.10 8.16
N LEU A 376 -15.63 20.25 7.48
CA LEU A 376 -16.87 19.52 7.79
C LEU A 376 -16.73 18.03 7.47
N PHE A 377 -16.11 17.71 6.34
CA PHE A 377 -15.90 16.34 5.90
C PHE A 377 -14.96 15.56 6.85
N ARG A 378 -13.80 16.16 7.21
CA ARG A 378 -12.85 15.57 8.18
C ARG A 378 -13.50 15.34 9.55
N THR A 379 -14.36 16.26 10.01
CA THR A 379 -15.06 16.12 11.30
C THR A 379 -16.04 14.95 11.30
N VAL A 380 -16.82 14.80 10.22
CA VAL A 380 -17.76 13.67 10.07
C VAL A 380 -17.00 12.35 9.96
N GLN A 381 -15.90 12.30 9.21
CA GLN A 381 -15.06 11.11 9.08
C GLN A 381 -14.48 10.66 10.42
N LYS A 382 -13.86 11.56 11.18
CA LYS A 382 -13.32 11.26 12.53
C LYS A 382 -14.41 10.82 13.51
N GLY A 383 -15.59 11.44 13.43
CA GLY A 383 -16.74 11.04 14.25
C GLY A 383 -17.26 9.64 13.93
N LEU A 384 -17.28 9.29 12.64
CA LEU A 384 -17.73 7.98 12.17
C LEU A 384 -16.70 6.88 12.52
N GLU A 385 -15.42 7.17 12.37
CA GLU A 385 -14.30 6.31 12.76
C GLU A 385 -14.33 5.98 14.25
N LEU A 386 -14.48 6.99 15.10
CA LEU A 386 -14.63 6.80 16.54
C LEU A 386 -15.86 5.93 16.87
N PHE A 387 -16.97 6.14 16.17
CA PHE A 387 -18.17 5.32 16.34
C PHE A 387 -17.91 3.84 15.99
N PHE A 388 -17.23 3.54 14.88
CA PHE A 388 -16.89 2.17 14.50
C PHE A 388 -15.84 1.55 15.41
N ALA A 389 -14.85 2.31 15.87
CA ALA A 389 -13.88 1.86 16.86
C ALA A 389 -14.60 1.42 18.14
N VAL A 390 -15.48 2.27 18.70
CA VAL A 390 -16.27 1.93 19.89
C VAL A 390 -17.13 0.68 19.66
N LEU A 391 -17.77 0.55 18.50
CA LEU A 391 -18.59 -0.62 18.17
C LEU A 391 -17.74 -1.89 18.04
N ALA A 392 -16.56 -1.80 17.40
CA ALA A 392 -15.60 -2.90 17.29
C ALA A 392 -15.11 -3.35 18.66
N PHE A 393 -14.80 -2.42 19.57
CA PHE A 393 -14.45 -2.74 20.95
C PHE A 393 -15.57 -3.50 21.68
N ILE A 394 -16.81 -3.00 21.59
CA ILE A 394 -17.98 -3.66 22.19
C ILE A 394 -18.14 -5.09 21.65
N PHE A 395 -18.00 -5.28 20.34
CA PHE A 395 -18.05 -6.61 19.72
C PHE A 395 -16.89 -7.50 20.16
N GLY A 396 -15.65 -6.98 20.20
CA GLY A 396 -14.48 -7.70 20.69
C GLY A 396 -14.67 -8.25 22.09
N VAL A 397 -15.18 -7.41 23.01
CA VAL A 397 -15.51 -7.79 24.40
C VAL A 397 -16.61 -8.85 24.44
N PHE A 398 -17.69 -8.69 23.68
CA PHE A 398 -18.78 -9.66 23.65
C PHE A 398 -18.36 -11.01 23.04
N TYR A 399 -17.54 -11.03 21.99
CA TYR A 399 -16.99 -12.27 21.43
C TYR A 399 -16.01 -12.95 22.40
N LEU A 400 -15.25 -12.18 23.18
CA LEU A 400 -14.38 -12.71 24.25
C LEU A 400 -15.20 -13.35 25.38
N ILE A 401 -16.25 -12.67 25.83
CA ILE A 401 -17.20 -13.19 26.83
C ILE A 401 -17.83 -14.49 26.32
N ASP A 402 -18.25 -14.54 25.05
CA ASP A 402 -18.79 -15.75 24.43
C ASP A 402 -17.76 -16.88 24.37
N PHE A 403 -16.51 -16.60 24.02
CA PHE A 403 -15.42 -17.57 24.02
C PHE A 403 -15.25 -18.22 25.40
N ILE A 404 -15.24 -17.41 26.47
CA ILE A 404 -15.13 -17.89 27.85
C ILE A 404 -16.33 -18.79 28.23
N HIS A 405 -17.55 -18.40 27.87
CA HIS A 405 -18.75 -19.22 28.15
C HIS A 405 -18.77 -20.53 27.35
N VAL A 406 -18.32 -20.52 26.10
CA VAL A 406 -18.21 -21.71 25.25
C VAL A 406 -17.14 -22.67 25.79
N LEU A 407 -15.99 -22.15 26.26
CA LEU A 407 -14.96 -22.95 26.94
C LEU A 407 -15.48 -23.62 28.21
N LYS A 408 -16.30 -22.90 29.00
CA LYS A 408 -16.97 -23.42 30.20
C LYS A 408 -18.14 -24.38 29.90
N LYS A 409 -18.41 -24.67 28.62
CA LYS A 409 -19.57 -25.47 28.14
C LYS A 409 -20.92 -24.88 28.55
N GLU A 410 -20.96 -23.60 28.89
CA GLU A 410 -22.17 -22.84 29.24
C GLU A 410 -22.83 -22.28 27.97
N TYR A 411 -23.20 -23.17 27.04
CA TYR A 411 -23.74 -22.79 25.73
C TYR A 411 -25.03 -21.95 25.81
N GLY A 412 -25.75 -21.95 26.93
CA GLY A 412 -26.96 -21.15 27.13
C GLY A 412 -26.74 -19.70 27.59
N ARG A 413 -25.50 -19.28 27.90
CA ARG A 413 -25.17 -17.92 28.40
C ARG A 413 -24.43 -17.02 27.41
N THR A 414 -24.11 -17.53 26.23
CA THR A 414 -23.46 -16.75 25.16
C THR A 414 -24.40 -15.65 24.64
N ARG A 415 -23.96 -14.39 24.66
CA ARG A 415 -24.71 -13.21 24.24
C ARG A 415 -24.89 -13.13 22.72
N PHE A 416 -23.92 -13.62 21.93
CA PHE A 416 -24.02 -13.72 20.47
C PHE A 416 -24.37 -15.15 20.00
N GLN A 417 -25.40 -15.73 20.61
CA GLN A 417 -26.21 -16.74 19.96
C GLN A 417 -27.49 -16.08 19.46
N LEU A 418 -27.90 -16.40 18.23
CA LEU A 418 -29.18 -15.92 17.69
C LEU A 418 -30.29 -16.35 18.67
N PRO A 419 -30.97 -15.42 19.38
CA PRO A 419 -32.02 -15.78 20.31
C PRO A 419 -33.08 -16.63 19.59
N GLU A 420 -33.79 -17.53 20.26
CA GLU A 420 -34.75 -18.42 19.57
C GLU A 420 -35.77 -17.67 18.70
N ARG A 421 -36.14 -16.45 19.12
CA ARG A 421 -36.99 -15.53 18.35
C ARG A 421 -36.34 -15.10 17.03
N PHE A 422 -35.06 -14.73 17.05
CA PHE A 422 -34.29 -14.40 15.85
C PHE A 422 -33.96 -15.62 15.01
N ARG A 423 -33.77 -16.82 15.58
CA ARG A 423 -33.62 -18.07 14.82
C ARG A 423 -34.90 -18.39 14.04
N LYS A 424 -36.06 -18.26 14.69
CA LYS A 424 -37.39 -18.40 14.06
C LYS A 424 -37.67 -17.28 13.05
N TRP A 425 -37.24 -16.05 13.33
CA TRP A 425 -37.33 -14.91 12.40
C TRP A 425 -36.45 -15.11 11.18
N ASN A 426 -35.22 -15.59 11.36
CA ASN A 426 -34.28 -15.88 10.28
C ASN A 426 -34.82 -17.01 9.39
N HIS A 427 -35.34 -18.10 9.97
CA HIS A 427 -36.04 -19.14 9.19
C HIS A 427 -37.29 -18.60 8.47
N LYS A 428 -38.06 -17.69 9.09
CA LYS A 428 -39.19 -17.01 8.41
C LYS A 428 -38.73 -16.09 7.29
N MET A 429 -37.65 -15.34 7.46
CA MET A 429 -37.07 -14.43 6.47
C MET A 429 -36.47 -15.21 5.31
N ILE A 430 -35.67 -16.25 5.57
CA ILE A 430 -35.15 -17.18 4.56
C ILE A 430 -36.31 -17.80 3.76
N ASN A 431 -37.40 -18.23 4.43
CA ASN A 431 -38.60 -18.75 3.78
C ASN A 431 -39.38 -17.67 2.98
N ARG A 432 -39.33 -16.39 3.37
CA ARG A 432 -39.91 -15.29 2.59
C ARG A 432 -39.06 -14.94 1.38
N LEU A 433 -37.73 -14.89 1.55
CA LEU A 433 -36.76 -14.63 0.48
C LEU A 433 -36.79 -15.73 -0.59
N THR A 434 -36.91 -17.00 -0.19
CA THR A 434 -37.09 -18.12 -1.14
C THR A 434 -38.46 -18.15 -1.82
N LYS A 435 -39.46 -17.46 -1.28
CA LYS A 435 -40.80 -17.30 -1.87
C LYS A 435 -40.92 -16.09 -2.81
N ILE A 436 -39.88 -15.26 -2.95
CA ILE A 436 -39.88 -14.16 -3.92
C ILE A 436 -40.09 -14.76 -5.32
N PRO A 437 -41.06 -14.27 -6.13
CA PRO A 437 -41.28 -14.76 -7.48
C PRO A 437 -39.99 -14.75 -8.29
N GLY A 438 -39.78 -15.73 -9.17
CA GLY A 438 -38.51 -15.87 -9.91
C GLY A 438 -38.07 -14.59 -10.63
N GLN A 439 -39.03 -13.80 -11.11
CA GLN A 439 -38.84 -12.52 -11.78
C GLN A 439 -38.18 -11.44 -10.90
N PHE A 440 -38.43 -11.42 -9.59
CA PHE A 440 -37.89 -10.40 -8.68
C PHE A 440 -36.61 -10.84 -7.96
N TRP A 441 -36.12 -12.06 -8.22
CA TRP A 441 -34.96 -12.60 -7.53
C TRP A 441 -33.67 -11.83 -7.78
N TYR A 442 -33.31 -11.67 -9.06
CA TYR A 442 -32.10 -10.96 -9.47
C TYR A 442 -32.19 -9.46 -9.16
N PRO A 443 -33.32 -8.76 -9.43
CA PRO A 443 -33.49 -7.38 -8.96
C PRO A 443 -33.34 -7.22 -7.45
N ALA A 444 -33.88 -8.13 -6.64
CA ALA A 444 -33.74 -8.09 -5.19
C ALA A 444 -32.30 -8.28 -4.72
N LEU A 445 -31.53 -9.18 -5.36
CA LEU A 445 -30.12 -9.40 -5.05
C LEU A 445 -29.23 -8.22 -5.48
N PHE A 446 -29.56 -7.61 -6.61
CA PHE A 446 -28.89 -6.39 -7.07
C PHE A 446 -29.12 -5.23 -6.10
N LEU A 447 -30.38 -5.00 -5.70
CA LEU A 447 -30.74 -3.99 -4.70
C LEU A 447 -30.11 -4.28 -3.34
N LEU A 448 -30.04 -5.56 -2.95
CA LEU A 448 -29.32 -5.97 -1.74
C LEU A 448 -27.83 -5.62 -1.83
N GLY A 449 -27.22 -5.77 -3.02
CA GLY A 449 -25.85 -5.31 -3.29
C GLY A 449 -25.69 -3.81 -3.06
N ILE A 450 -26.64 -2.99 -3.51
CA ILE A 450 -26.63 -1.54 -3.30
C ILE A 450 -26.71 -1.19 -1.80
N VAL A 451 -27.73 -1.71 -1.12
CA VAL A 451 -28.00 -1.39 0.29
C VAL A 451 -26.85 -1.82 1.20
N ILE A 452 -26.30 -3.02 0.97
CA ILE A 452 -25.16 -3.53 1.76
C ILE A 452 -23.89 -2.71 1.49
N SER A 453 -23.66 -2.32 0.23
CA SER A 453 -22.47 -1.53 -0.14
C SER A 453 -22.47 -0.14 0.50
N ALA A 454 -23.64 0.49 0.65
CA ALA A 454 -23.77 1.75 1.38
C ALA A 454 -23.39 1.59 2.87
N GLY A 455 -23.74 0.48 3.49
CA GLY A 455 -23.30 0.17 4.86
C GLY A 455 -21.82 -0.19 4.95
N GLU A 456 -21.28 -0.88 3.94
CA GLU A 456 -19.86 -1.24 3.87
C GLU A 456 -18.96 -0.02 3.68
N PHE A 457 -19.42 1.00 2.92
CA PHE A 457 -18.72 2.26 2.75
C PHE A 457 -18.36 2.92 4.09
N LEU A 458 -19.07 2.62 5.17
CA LEU A 458 -18.72 3.14 6.48
C LEU A 458 -17.43 2.54 7.07
N CYS A 459 -17.05 1.32 6.65
CA CYS A 459 -15.85 0.60 7.09
C CYS A 459 -14.73 0.56 6.02
N THR A 460 -15.07 0.67 4.73
CA THR A 460 -14.12 0.68 3.60
C THR A 460 -13.96 2.07 2.98
N GLY A 461 -14.80 3.03 3.41
CA GLY A 461 -14.89 4.35 2.82
C GLY A 461 -13.64 5.16 2.97
N GLN A 462 -12.89 5.03 4.06
CA GLN A 462 -11.62 5.74 4.26
C GLN A 462 -10.58 5.37 3.20
N VAL A 463 -10.31 4.06 3.02
CA VAL A 463 -9.37 3.56 2.02
C VAL A 463 -9.85 3.87 0.60
N TYR A 464 -11.14 3.71 0.36
CA TYR A 464 -11.78 4.03 -0.92
C TYR A 464 -11.67 5.52 -1.25
N LEU A 465 -11.95 6.39 -0.28
CA LEU A 465 -11.92 7.83 -0.43
C LEU A 465 -10.50 8.36 -0.56
N ALA A 466 -9.55 7.88 0.23
CA ALA A 466 -8.14 8.24 0.09
C ALA A 466 -7.61 7.88 -1.30
N SER A 467 -8.00 6.70 -1.81
CA SER A 467 -7.66 6.30 -3.18
C SER A 467 -8.33 7.20 -4.22
N LEU A 468 -9.59 7.60 -4.00
CA LEU A 468 -10.33 8.49 -4.90
C LEU A 468 -9.76 9.91 -4.90
N LEU A 469 -9.43 10.45 -3.72
CA LEU A 469 -8.75 11.72 -3.53
C LEU A 469 -7.47 11.72 -4.34
N TYR A 470 -6.54 10.82 -4.04
CA TYR A 470 -5.29 10.62 -4.77
C TYR A 470 -5.48 10.60 -6.30
N MET A 471 -6.51 9.92 -6.81
CA MET A 471 -6.81 9.90 -8.24
C MET A 471 -7.33 11.24 -8.78
N VAL A 472 -8.11 11.99 -8.00
CA VAL A 472 -8.61 13.34 -8.35
C VAL A 472 -7.49 14.39 -8.25
N GLU A 473 -6.55 14.28 -7.34
CA GLU A 473 -5.41 15.20 -7.22
C GLU A 473 -4.59 15.20 -8.53
N GLN A 474 -4.34 14.00 -9.04
CA GLN A 474 -3.54 13.80 -10.24
C GLN A 474 -4.27 14.13 -11.55
N ASN A 475 -5.60 14.07 -11.57
CA ASN A 475 -6.39 14.39 -12.76
C ASN A 475 -7.04 15.76 -12.54
N ALA A 476 -6.71 16.80 -13.31
CA ALA A 476 -7.31 18.14 -13.19
C ALA A 476 -8.83 18.14 -13.51
N GLY A 477 -9.65 17.58 -12.62
CA GLY A 477 -11.08 17.33 -12.79
C GLY A 477 -11.46 15.94 -13.32
N PHE A 478 -12.74 15.78 -13.64
CA PHE A 478 -13.28 14.53 -14.21
C PHE A 478 -12.84 14.31 -15.65
N ASN A 479 -11.71 13.64 -15.80
CA ASN A 479 -11.26 13.15 -17.09
C ASN A 479 -11.66 11.67 -17.31
N PRO A 480 -11.79 11.19 -18.56
CA PRO A 480 -12.01 9.78 -18.88
C PRO A 480 -10.95 8.85 -18.25
N GLU A 481 -9.76 9.37 -18.00
CA GLU A 481 -8.64 8.68 -17.35
C GLU A 481 -8.92 8.38 -15.86
N LEU A 482 -9.55 9.31 -15.14
CA LEU A 482 -10.03 9.10 -13.77
C LEU A 482 -11.07 7.98 -13.71
N ALA A 483 -12.02 7.97 -14.65
CA ALA A 483 -13.01 6.90 -14.75
C ALA A 483 -12.36 5.54 -15.03
N GLY A 484 -11.33 5.50 -15.89
CA GLY A 484 -10.54 4.29 -16.15
C GLY A 484 -9.82 3.76 -14.90
N ASN A 485 -9.16 4.65 -14.16
CA ASN A 485 -8.44 4.29 -12.93
C ASN A 485 -9.37 3.80 -11.82
N LEU A 486 -10.53 4.46 -11.65
CA LEU A 486 -11.57 4.03 -10.71
C LEU A 486 -12.11 2.63 -11.08
N VAL A 487 -12.33 2.36 -12.37
CA VAL A 487 -12.77 1.03 -12.82
C VAL A 487 -11.71 -0.04 -12.54
N ILE A 488 -10.43 0.23 -12.78
CA ILE A 488 -9.34 -0.72 -12.48
C ILE A 488 -9.32 -1.05 -10.98
N TYR A 489 -9.37 -0.02 -10.13
CA TYR A 489 -9.43 -0.16 -8.69
C TYR A 489 -10.62 -1.03 -8.24
N LEU A 490 -11.83 -0.75 -8.77
CA LEU A 490 -13.04 -1.48 -8.40
C LEU A 490 -13.05 -2.92 -8.92
N ILE A 491 -12.48 -3.18 -10.11
CA ILE A 491 -12.30 -4.54 -10.61
C ILE A 491 -11.39 -5.31 -9.66
N ALA A 492 -10.25 -4.73 -9.26
CA ALA A 492 -9.33 -5.36 -8.32
C ALA A 492 -9.99 -5.62 -6.96
N MET A 493 -10.83 -4.71 -6.47
CA MET A 493 -11.64 -4.88 -5.26
C MET A 493 -12.62 -6.06 -5.36
N CYS A 494 -13.17 -6.33 -6.55
CA CYS A 494 -14.07 -7.47 -6.77
C CYS A 494 -13.35 -8.82 -6.89
N VAL A 495 -12.07 -8.87 -7.27
CA VAL A 495 -11.30 -10.11 -7.44
C VAL A 495 -11.37 -11.05 -6.22
N PRO A 496 -11.00 -10.62 -4.98
CA PRO A 496 -11.06 -11.51 -3.81
C PRO A 496 -12.49 -12.00 -3.52
N MET A 497 -13.51 -11.21 -3.83
CA MET A 497 -14.91 -11.58 -3.64
C MET A 497 -15.39 -12.63 -4.64
N VAL A 498 -14.94 -12.52 -5.89
CA VAL A 498 -15.19 -13.55 -6.92
C VAL A 498 -14.47 -14.84 -6.54
N LEU A 499 -13.21 -14.76 -6.09
CA LEU A 499 -12.47 -15.92 -5.61
C LEU A 499 -13.18 -16.61 -4.44
N LEU A 500 -13.67 -15.84 -3.47
CA LEU A 500 -14.45 -16.36 -2.34
C LEU A 500 -15.75 -17.04 -2.80
N THR A 501 -16.43 -16.47 -3.78
CA THR A 501 -17.64 -17.05 -4.38
C THR A 501 -17.34 -18.43 -4.99
N VAL A 502 -16.24 -18.57 -5.72
CA VAL A 502 -15.80 -19.85 -6.31
C VAL A 502 -15.36 -20.85 -5.22
N LEU A 503 -14.70 -20.38 -4.16
CA LEU A 503 -14.29 -21.25 -3.05
C LEU A 503 -15.50 -21.83 -2.32
N VAL A 504 -16.49 -20.99 -1.99
CA VAL A 504 -17.72 -21.40 -1.30
C VAL A 504 -18.56 -22.33 -2.17
N SER A 505 -18.60 -22.13 -3.48
CA SER A 505 -19.34 -23.02 -4.39
C SER A 505 -18.79 -24.45 -4.39
N ARG A 506 -17.47 -24.60 -4.22
CA ARG A 506 -16.78 -25.90 -4.10
C ARG A 506 -16.91 -26.51 -2.70
N GLY A 507 -17.05 -25.68 -1.66
CA GLY A 507 -17.26 -26.09 -0.27
C GLY A 507 -18.67 -26.62 0.07
N LYS A 508 -19.59 -26.66 -0.90
CA LYS A 508 -21.00 -27.09 -0.73
C LYS A 508 -21.20 -28.45 -0.04
N SER A 509 -20.22 -29.35 -0.10
CA SER A 509 -20.29 -30.69 0.53
C SER A 509 -19.78 -30.75 1.97
N VAL A 510 -18.95 -29.79 2.41
CA VAL A 510 -18.25 -29.86 3.71
C VAL A 510 -19.01 -29.16 4.84
N MET A 511 -19.86 -28.16 4.52
CA MET A 511 -20.62 -27.40 5.52
C MET A 511 -21.87 -28.09 6.09
N SER A 512 -22.26 -29.27 5.59
CA SER A 512 -23.40 -30.06 6.12
C SER A 512 -23.09 -30.83 7.41
N ALA A 513 -21.85 -30.82 7.90
CA ALA A 513 -21.48 -31.56 9.11
C ALA A 513 -21.76 -30.75 10.39
N SER A 514 -22.98 -30.83 10.92
CA SER A 514 -23.42 -30.17 12.17
C SER A 514 -22.52 -30.45 13.39
N HIS A 515 -21.84 -31.60 13.43
CA HIS A 515 -20.89 -31.96 14.49
C HIS A 515 -19.56 -31.19 14.44
N LEU A 516 -19.17 -30.65 13.29
CA LEU A 516 -17.92 -29.89 13.12
C LEU A 516 -18.09 -28.45 13.61
N SER A 517 -19.26 -27.84 13.37
CA SER A 517 -19.57 -26.47 13.80
C SER A 517 -19.50 -26.27 15.31
N LEU A 518 -19.94 -27.26 16.11
CA LEU A 518 -19.89 -27.17 17.58
C LEU A 518 -18.48 -27.29 18.16
N LYS A 519 -17.59 -28.05 17.49
CA LYS A 519 -16.20 -28.24 17.93
C LYS A 519 -15.31 -27.05 17.58
N ILE A 520 -15.63 -26.33 16.49
CA ILE A 520 -14.89 -25.16 16.01
C ILE A 520 -15.43 -23.86 16.61
N LEU A 521 -16.64 -23.86 17.19
CA LEU A 521 -17.28 -22.68 17.80
C LEU A 521 -16.38 -21.88 18.77
N PRO A 522 -15.61 -22.50 19.71
CA PRO A 522 -14.71 -21.74 20.58
C PRO A 522 -13.61 -21.02 19.78
N MET A 523 -13.01 -21.70 18.79
CA MET A 523 -11.98 -21.11 17.94
C MET A 523 -12.52 -19.96 17.10
N ILE A 524 -13.74 -20.08 16.57
CA ILE A 524 -14.40 -19.01 15.80
C ILE A 524 -14.62 -17.78 16.69
N LYS A 525 -15.12 -17.96 17.92
CA LYS A 525 -15.38 -16.84 18.84
C LYS A 525 -14.08 -16.14 19.26
N LEU A 526 -13.00 -16.89 19.48
CA LEU A 526 -11.68 -16.32 19.77
C LEU A 526 -11.12 -15.53 18.59
N VAL A 527 -11.17 -16.11 17.37
CA VAL A 527 -10.69 -15.45 16.16
C VAL A 527 -11.47 -14.15 15.90
N TYR A 528 -12.80 -14.15 16.05
CA TYR A 528 -13.58 -12.93 15.91
C TYR A 528 -13.27 -11.90 17.00
N SER A 529 -13.04 -12.34 18.24
CA SER A 529 -12.64 -11.42 19.32
C SER A 529 -11.31 -10.73 19.01
N ILE A 530 -10.28 -11.50 18.63
CA ILE A 530 -8.97 -10.98 18.22
C ILE A 530 -9.14 -10.02 17.03
N PHE A 531 -9.89 -10.43 16.02
CA PHE A 531 -10.17 -9.64 14.84
C PHE A 531 -10.79 -8.27 15.19
N PHE A 532 -11.83 -8.24 16.02
CA PHE A 532 -12.49 -6.98 16.41
C PHE A 532 -11.62 -6.10 17.31
N PHE A 533 -10.76 -6.67 18.14
CA PHE A 533 -9.78 -5.88 18.91
C PHE A 533 -8.70 -5.29 18.01
N VAL A 534 -8.16 -6.05 17.05
CA VAL A 534 -7.22 -5.52 16.05
C VAL A 534 -7.88 -4.39 15.28
N LEU A 535 -9.11 -4.59 14.79
CA LEU A 535 -9.87 -3.56 14.09
C LEU A 535 -10.09 -2.31 14.96
N PHE A 536 -10.35 -2.47 16.26
CA PHE A 536 -10.47 -1.35 17.19
C PHE A 536 -9.16 -0.55 17.30
N PHE A 537 -8.02 -1.24 17.48
CA PHE A 537 -6.73 -0.56 17.58
C PHE A 537 -6.36 0.17 16.30
N THR A 538 -6.59 -0.43 15.13
CA THR A 538 -6.30 0.18 13.82
C THR A 538 -7.22 1.35 13.45
N LEU A 539 -8.40 1.48 14.08
CA LEU A 539 -9.32 2.61 13.87
C LEU A 539 -9.10 3.75 14.87
N LEU A 540 -8.21 3.57 15.86
CA LEU A 540 -8.00 4.53 16.95
C LEU A 540 -6.56 5.07 16.96
N PHE A 541 -5.62 4.28 16.45
CA PHE A 541 -4.22 4.56 16.19
C PHE A 541 -3.93 4.16 14.75
#